data_AF-A0A9W9ZZQ4-F1
#
_entry.id   AF-A0A9W9ZZQ4-F1
#
_cell.length_a   1.000
_cell.length_b   1.000
_cell.length_c   1.000
_cell.angle_alpha   90.00
_cell.angle_beta   90.00
_cell.angle_gamma   90.00
#
_symmetry.space_group_name_H-M   'P 1'
#
loop_
_entity.id
_entity.type
_entity.pdbx_description
1 polymer ?
#
loop_
_entity_poly.entity_id
_entity_poly.type
_entity_poly.pdbx_seq_one_letter_code
_entity_poly.pdbx_strand_id
1 'polypeptide(L)'
;MSDQFLFGAADNAPGLVTDKIARKYKKEMKHNELNQRNKIKPMRLRETEHREQGLASALDSSNKGFAMLQKMGFKHGMGLGKDGTGRAEPIPLAVKADRGGLGRDMLLKRQMEVKEAMKHENSKEKSKNRTESKR
;
A
#
# COMPACT_ATOMS: atom_id res chain seq x y z
N MET A 1 -3.09 4.15 -24.56
CA MET A 1 -3.52 3.19 -25.60
C MET A 1 -3.12 3.64 -27.01
N SER A 2 -1.98 4.33 -27.17
CA SER A 2 -1.47 4.83 -28.45
C SER A 2 -0.23 4.06 -28.95
N ASP A 3 0.44 3.31 -28.07
CA ASP A 3 1.69 2.58 -28.40
C ASP A 3 1.46 1.31 -29.23
N GLN A 4 0.27 0.72 -29.21
CA GLN A 4 -0.02 -0.52 -29.94
C GLN A 4 -0.04 -0.31 -31.48
N PHE A 5 -0.26 0.92 -31.93
CA PHE A 5 -0.39 1.27 -33.34
C PHE A 5 0.95 1.63 -34.02
N LEU A 6 2.04 1.75 -33.26
CA LEU A 6 3.37 2.06 -33.78
C LEU A 6 4.25 0.81 -34.01
N PHE A 7 3.84 -0.36 -33.53
CA PHE A 7 4.60 -1.61 -33.72
C PHE A 7 4.39 -2.27 -35.10
N GLY A 8 3.38 -1.85 -35.87
CA GLY A 8 3.04 -2.44 -37.17
C GLY A 8 3.52 -1.66 -38.40
N ALA A 9 3.99 -0.43 -38.24
CA ALA A 9 4.53 0.39 -39.32
C ALA A 9 6.05 0.22 -39.40
N ALA A 10 6.50 -0.97 -39.81
CA ALA A 10 7.81 -1.11 -40.42
C ALA A 10 7.74 -0.52 -41.84
N ASP A 11 7.58 0.80 -41.92
CA ASP A 11 7.80 1.56 -43.14
C ASP A 11 9.29 1.48 -43.46
N ASN A 12 9.64 0.47 -44.26
CA ASN A 12 10.94 0.33 -44.90
C ASN A 12 11.08 1.41 -45.98
N ALA A 13 11.34 2.65 -45.56
CA ALA A 13 11.98 3.65 -46.42
C ALA A 13 13.50 3.47 -46.28
N PRO A 14 14.18 2.76 -47.21
CA PRO A 14 15.62 2.62 -47.14
C PRO A 14 16.27 4.00 -47.29
N GLY A 15 16.93 4.49 -46.23
CA GLY A 15 17.84 5.64 -46.32
C GLY A 15 17.66 6.78 -45.32
N LEU A 16 16.71 6.74 -44.36
CA LEU A 16 16.57 7.86 -43.42
C LEU A 16 16.07 7.49 -42.02
N VAL A 17 16.75 6.55 -41.36
CA VAL A 17 16.94 6.65 -39.90
C VAL A 17 18.45 6.69 -39.70
N THR A 18 18.99 7.90 -39.50
CA THR A 18 20.42 8.03 -39.22
C THR A 18 20.74 7.09 -38.06
N ASP A 19 21.75 6.23 -38.17
CA ASP A 19 22.13 5.21 -37.17
C ASP A 19 22.26 5.81 -35.74
N LYS A 20 22.49 7.13 -35.68
CA LYS A 20 22.44 7.99 -34.49
C LYS A 20 21.09 7.98 -33.76
N ILE A 21 19.96 8.04 -34.47
CA ILE A 21 18.60 8.06 -33.90
C ILE A 21 18.29 6.73 -33.20
N ALA A 22 18.53 5.59 -33.86
CA ALA A 22 18.28 4.27 -33.27
C ALA A 22 19.16 4.02 -32.01
N ARG A 23 20.44 4.43 -32.05
CA ARG A 23 21.33 4.37 -30.89
C ARG A 23 20.85 5.26 -29.73
N LYS A 24 20.33 6.46 -30.03
CA LYS A 24 19.77 7.38 -29.04
C LYS A 24 18.57 6.76 -28.33
N TYR A 25 17.61 6.19 -29.08
CA TYR A 25 16.46 5.50 -28.51
C TYR A 25 16.85 4.34 -27.59
N LYS A 26 17.80 3.49 -28.01
CA LYS A 26 18.31 2.39 -27.16
C LYS A 26 18.93 2.91 -25.86
N LYS A 27 19.69 4.01 -25.93
CA LYS A 27 20.30 4.65 -24.75
C LYS A 27 19.25 5.25 -23.82
N GLU A 28 18.24 5.92 -24.35
CA GLU A 28 17.12 6.49 -23.59
C GLU A 28 16.28 5.39 -22.91
N MET A 29 15.96 4.31 -23.62
CA MET A 29 15.26 3.16 -23.04
C MET A 29 16.03 2.55 -21.88
N LYS A 30 17.34 2.30 -22.07
CA LYS A 30 18.20 1.78 -21.00
C LYS A 30 18.30 2.74 -19.82
N HIS A 31 18.37 4.04 -20.07
CA HIS A 31 18.39 5.07 -19.02
C HIS A 31 17.08 5.11 -18.24
N ASN A 32 15.93 5.07 -18.94
CA ASN A 32 14.62 5.03 -18.31
C ASN A 32 14.42 3.75 -17.48
N GLU A 33 14.86 2.60 -18.00
CA GLU A 33 14.82 1.34 -17.26
C GLU A 33 15.68 1.39 -15.99
N LEU A 34 16.90 1.91 -16.09
CA LEU A 34 17.77 2.11 -14.92
C LEU A 34 17.16 3.09 -13.91
N ASN A 35 16.59 4.20 -14.37
CA ASN A 35 15.90 5.16 -13.50
C ASN A 35 14.67 4.54 -12.82
N GLN A 36 13.93 3.67 -13.51
CA GLN A 36 12.81 2.93 -12.93
C GLN A 36 13.28 1.93 -11.87
N ARG A 37 14.35 1.16 -12.15
CA ARG A 37 14.93 0.17 -11.21
C ARG A 37 15.55 0.84 -9.98
N ASN A 38 16.25 1.96 -10.17
CA ASN A 38 16.92 2.70 -9.09
C ASN A 38 15.99 3.69 -8.37
N LYS A 39 14.67 3.63 -8.62
CA LYS A 39 13.71 4.53 -7.98
C LYS A 39 13.62 4.22 -6.49
N ILE A 40 14.21 5.09 -5.69
CA ILE A 40 14.14 5.05 -4.23
C ILE A 40 12.70 5.38 -3.81
N LYS A 41 12.05 4.46 -3.09
CA LYS A 41 10.74 4.72 -2.47
C LYS A 41 10.81 5.96 -1.57
N PRO A 42 9.77 6.81 -1.54
CA PRO A 42 9.74 7.96 -0.64
C PRO A 42 9.85 7.50 0.82
N MET A 43 10.51 8.32 1.63
CA MET A 43 10.87 8.06 3.01
C MET A 43 9.67 7.58 3.86
N ARG A 44 8.51 8.24 3.71
CA ARG A 44 7.26 7.88 4.39
C ARG A 44 6.81 6.43 4.17
N LEU A 45 6.93 5.93 2.93
CA LEU A 45 6.53 4.56 2.61
C LEU A 45 7.53 3.54 3.17
N ARG A 46 8.81 3.88 3.18
CA ARG A 46 9.84 3.03 3.79
C ARG A 46 9.64 2.91 5.30
N GLU A 47 9.33 4.01 5.97
CA GLU A 47 9.04 4.00 7.41
C GLU A 47 7.80 3.18 7.75
N THR A 48 6.73 3.28 6.96
CA THR A 48 5.52 2.48 7.19
C THR A 48 5.80 1.00 7.00
N GLU A 49 6.46 0.62 5.91
CA GLU A 49 6.84 -0.77 5.64
C GLU A 49 7.74 -1.32 6.76
N HIS A 50 8.77 -0.58 7.16
CA HIS A 50 9.69 -1.01 8.22
C HIS A 50 8.99 -1.14 9.58
N ARG A 51 8.05 -0.23 9.89
CA ARG A 51 7.24 -0.30 11.12
C ARG A 51 6.33 -1.52 11.11
N GLU A 52 5.64 -1.78 10.01
CA GLU A 52 4.76 -2.94 9.87
C GLU A 52 5.54 -4.25 9.99
N GLN A 53 6.69 -4.34 9.33
CA GLN A 53 7.59 -5.49 9.45
C GLN A 53 8.08 -5.70 10.89
N GLY A 54 8.49 -4.63 11.57
CA GLY A 54 8.95 -4.71 12.95
C GLY A 54 7.86 -5.07 13.96
N LEU A 55 6.60 -4.70 13.69
CA LEU A 55 5.46 -5.06 14.54
C LEU A 55 4.94 -6.48 14.27
N ALA A 56 5.12 -6.99 13.04
CA ALA A 56 4.67 -8.33 12.65
C ALA A 56 5.66 -9.43 13.06
N SER A 57 6.95 -9.10 13.20
CA SER A 57 7.99 -10.08 13.54
C SER A 57 8.29 -10.09 15.04
N ALA A 58 8.36 -11.29 15.60
CA ALA A 58 9.00 -11.51 16.89
C ALA A 58 10.51 -11.21 16.83
N LEU A 59 11.10 -10.89 17.98
CA LEU A 59 12.55 -10.82 18.13
C LEU A 59 13.15 -12.22 18.09
N ASP A 60 14.20 -12.39 17.29
CA ASP A 60 14.96 -13.64 17.21
C ASP A 60 15.89 -13.82 18.42
N SER A 61 16.24 -15.08 18.70
CA SER A 61 17.22 -15.51 19.70
C SER A 61 18.62 -14.93 19.51
N SER A 62 19.00 -14.57 18.29
CA SER A 62 20.26 -13.85 18.00
C SER A 62 20.29 -12.43 18.56
N ASN A 63 19.13 -11.86 18.90
CA ASN A 63 19.03 -10.54 19.49
C ASN A 63 19.56 -10.55 20.93
N LYS A 64 20.60 -9.74 21.18
CA LYS A 64 21.24 -9.63 22.51
C LYS A 64 20.25 -9.28 23.63
N GLY A 65 19.25 -8.44 23.33
CA GLY A 65 18.22 -8.06 24.29
C GLY A 65 17.30 -9.24 24.63
N PHE A 66 16.87 -10.02 23.64
CA PHE A 66 16.10 -11.24 23.86
C PHE A 66 16.89 -12.27 24.66
N ALA A 67 18.17 -12.48 24.34
CA ALA A 67 19.06 -13.36 25.10
C ALA A 67 19.21 -12.93 26.56
N MET A 68 19.26 -11.63 26.84
CA MET A 68 19.30 -11.11 28.20
C MET A 68 17.98 -11.34 28.94
N LEU A 69 16.84 -11.07 28.30
CA LEU A 69 15.53 -11.35 28.86
C LEU A 69 15.38 -12.84 29.21
N GLN A 70 15.79 -13.72 28.31
CA GLN A 70 15.74 -15.17 28.52
C GLN A 70 16.57 -15.61 29.73
N LYS A 71 17.76 -15.02 29.94
CA LYS A 71 18.58 -15.25 31.15
C LYS A 71 17.90 -14.78 32.43
N MET A 72 17.05 -13.77 32.35
CA MET A 72 16.23 -13.27 33.47
C MET A 72 14.93 -14.08 33.66
N GLY A 73 14.74 -15.17 32.91
CA GLY A 73 13.59 -16.07 33.03
C GLY A 73 12.42 -15.74 32.10
N PHE A 74 12.57 -14.77 31.19
CA PHE A 74 11.56 -14.49 30.16
C PHE A 74 11.47 -15.65 29.16
N LYS A 75 10.25 -15.99 28.75
CA LYS A 75 9.97 -16.98 27.71
C LYS A 75 9.22 -16.32 26.56
N HIS A 76 9.46 -16.79 25.34
CA HIS A 76 8.77 -16.27 24.16
C HIS A 76 7.25 -16.39 24.33
N GLY A 77 6.53 -15.29 24.07
CA GLY A 77 5.07 -15.20 24.23
C GLY A 77 4.59 -14.95 25.66
N MET A 78 5.47 -14.88 26.65
CA MET A 78 5.09 -14.57 28.04
C MET A 78 4.90 -13.07 28.25
N GLY A 79 3.90 -12.69 29.05
CA GLY A 79 3.79 -11.33 29.57
C GLY A 79 4.90 -11.01 30.56
N LEU A 80 5.31 -9.75 30.65
CA LEU A 80 6.23 -9.29 31.69
C LEU A 80 5.51 -9.08 33.04
N GLY A 81 6.26 -9.05 34.14
CA GLY A 81 5.73 -8.83 35.50
C GLY A 81 5.74 -10.10 36.36
N LYS A 82 5.52 -9.93 37.68
CA LYS A 82 5.64 -11.01 38.68
C LYS A 82 4.80 -12.24 38.33
N ASP A 83 3.56 -12.01 37.93
CA ASP A 83 2.59 -13.06 37.60
C ASP A 83 2.42 -13.24 36.08
N GLY A 84 3.27 -12.60 35.26
CA GLY A 84 3.18 -12.65 33.80
C GLY A 84 1.95 -11.97 33.19
N THR A 85 1.28 -11.09 33.95
CA THR A 85 0.05 -10.40 33.54
C THR A 85 0.28 -9.22 32.61
N GLY A 86 1.53 -8.84 32.36
CA GLY A 86 1.89 -7.84 31.38
C GLY A 86 1.49 -8.27 29.98
N ARG A 87 1.36 -7.28 29.09
CA ARG A 87 0.97 -7.53 27.71
C ARG A 87 2.11 -8.21 26.94
N ALA A 88 1.82 -9.34 26.32
CA ALA A 88 2.79 -10.07 25.49
C ALA A 88 2.99 -9.41 24.12
N GLU A 89 1.92 -8.82 23.56
CA GLU A 89 1.92 -8.20 22.24
C GLU A 89 2.12 -6.67 22.32
N PRO A 90 2.81 -6.05 21.34
CA PRO A 90 2.98 -4.62 21.29
C PRO A 90 1.65 -3.86 21.17
N ILE A 91 1.66 -2.58 21.53
CA ILE A 91 0.49 -1.72 21.43
C ILE A 91 0.31 -1.29 19.97
N PRO A 92 -0.88 -1.47 19.36
CA PRO A 92 -1.13 -1.04 17.99
C PRO A 92 -1.04 0.49 17.89
N LEU A 93 -0.43 0.95 16.79
CA LEU A 93 -0.18 2.37 16.54
C LEU A 93 -1.06 2.85 15.38
N ALA A 94 -1.74 3.98 15.57
CA ALA A 94 -2.48 4.67 14.51
C ALA A 94 -1.76 5.97 14.15
N VAL A 95 -0.97 5.94 13.07
CA VAL A 95 -0.22 7.12 12.60
C VAL A 95 -1.12 7.96 11.69
N LYS A 96 -1.41 9.20 12.11
CA LYS A 96 -2.09 10.17 11.25
C LYS A 96 -1.09 10.72 10.23
N ALA A 97 -1.28 10.39 8.95
CA ALA A 97 -0.51 10.95 7.85
C ALA A 97 -1.06 12.30 7.36
N ASP A 98 -2.30 12.61 7.71
CA ASP A 98 -3.02 13.79 7.24
C ASP A 98 -2.81 15.01 8.15
N ARG A 99 -3.04 16.19 7.58
CA ARG A 99 -3.02 17.47 8.31
C ARG A 99 -4.39 17.92 8.81
N GLY A 100 -5.40 17.06 8.73
CA GLY A 100 -6.75 17.35 9.20
C GLY A 100 -6.86 17.36 10.73
N GLY A 101 -7.91 18.02 11.24
CA GLY A 101 -8.20 18.02 12.68
C GLY A 101 -8.52 16.63 13.24
N LEU A 102 -8.34 16.47 14.55
CA LEU A 102 -8.78 15.27 15.27
C LEU A 102 -10.31 15.12 15.14
N GLY A 103 -10.80 13.90 14.95
CA GLY A 103 -12.23 13.62 14.79
C GLY A 103 -12.82 13.83 13.39
N ARG A 104 -12.08 14.43 12.44
CA ARG A 104 -12.55 14.62 11.06
C ARG A 104 -12.89 13.29 10.36
N ASP A 105 -12.06 12.27 10.56
CA ASP A 105 -12.21 10.97 9.92
C ASP A 105 -13.49 10.26 10.38
N MET A 106 -13.83 10.37 11.67
CA MET A 106 -15.09 9.85 12.21
C MET A 106 -16.30 10.54 11.59
N LEU A 107 -16.25 11.86 11.44
CA LEU A 107 -17.34 12.63 10.84
C LEU A 107 -17.51 12.29 9.35
N LEU A 108 -16.40 12.13 8.61
CA LEU A 108 -16.44 11.65 7.22
C LEU A 108 -17.05 10.26 7.13
N LYS A 109 -16.58 9.32 7.95
CA LYS A 109 -17.08 7.95 7.96
C LYS A 109 -18.59 7.90 8.21
N ARG A 110 -19.07 8.64 9.22
CA ARG A 110 -20.52 8.75 9.51
C ARG A 110 -21.31 9.32 8.34
N GLN A 111 -20.80 10.36 7.67
CA GLN A 111 -21.48 10.93 6.49
C GLN A 111 -21.53 9.95 5.32
N MET A 112 -20.47 9.16 5.12
CA MET A 112 -20.40 8.15 4.05
C MET A 112 -21.41 7.03 4.32
N GLU A 113 -21.45 6.49 5.53
CA GLU A 113 -22.40 5.45 5.94
C GLU A 113 -23.87 5.89 5.73
N VAL A 114 -24.21 7.12 6.11
CA VAL A 114 -25.56 7.68 5.89
C VAL A 114 -25.88 7.79 4.40
N LYS A 115 -24.93 8.26 3.59
CA LYS A 115 -25.11 8.35 2.13
C LYS A 115 -25.29 6.97 1.49
N GLU A 116 -24.53 5.97 1.94
CA GLU A 116 -24.62 4.60 1.45
C GLU A 116 -25.97 3.97 1.80
N ALA A 117 -26.45 4.17 3.04
CA ALA A 117 -27.79 3.72 3.44
C ALA A 117 -28.89 4.34 2.56
N MET A 118 -28.85 5.66 2.33
CA MET A 118 -29.82 6.31 1.43
C MET A 118 -29.76 5.79 -0.01
N LYS A 119 -28.56 5.55 -0.55
CA LYS A 119 -28.42 4.97 -1.90
C LYS A 119 -29.01 3.57 -1.96
N HIS A 120 -28.80 2.76 -0.92
CA HIS A 120 -29.30 1.40 -0.86
C HIS A 120 -30.83 1.39 -0.80
N GLU A 121 -31.45 2.25 0.03
CA GLU A 121 -32.91 2.41 0.07
C GLU A 121 -33.48 2.85 -1.29
N ASN A 122 -32.93 3.91 -1.89
CA ASN A 122 -33.36 4.39 -3.21
C ASN A 122 -33.20 3.32 -4.32
N SER A 123 -32.17 2.47 -4.22
CA SER A 123 -31.96 1.37 -5.17
C SER A 123 -33.02 0.27 -5.01
N LYS A 124 -33.43 -0.04 -3.77
CA LYS A 124 -34.51 -0.99 -3.48
C LYS A 124 -35.83 -0.46 -4.01
N GLU A 125 -36.17 0.80 -3.75
CA GLU A 125 -37.40 1.42 -4.26
C GLU A 125 -37.47 1.39 -5.79
N LYS A 126 -36.38 1.76 -6.47
CA LYS A 126 -36.31 1.67 -7.93
C LYS A 126 -36.47 0.25 -8.45
N SER A 127 -35.93 -0.75 -7.75
CA SER A 127 -36.10 -2.16 -8.12
C SER A 127 -37.55 -2.63 -7.98
N LYS A 128 -38.25 -2.23 -6.90
CA LYS A 128 -39.66 -2.53 -6.66
C LYS A 128 -40.56 -1.90 -7.72
N ASN A 129 -40.36 -0.61 -7.99
CA ASN A 129 -41.16 0.11 -9.00
C ASN A 129 -40.94 -0.48 -10.41
N ARG A 130 -39.73 -0.95 -10.72
CA ARG A 130 -39.45 -1.66 -11.99
C ARG A 130 -40.12 -3.03 -12.09
N THR A 131 -40.25 -3.76 -10.98
CA THR A 131 -40.97 -5.04 -10.97
C THR A 131 -42.47 -4.85 -11.03
N GLU A 132 -43.01 -3.80 -10.42
CA GLU A 132 -44.44 -3.46 -10.45
C GLU A 132 -44.86 -2.93 -11.82
N SER A 133 -44.05 -2.10 -12.48
CA SER A 133 -44.34 -1.57 -13.82
C SER A 133 -44.25 -2.63 -14.95
N LYS A 134 -43.80 -3.85 -14.66
CA LYS A 134 -43.70 -4.97 -15.62
C LYS A 134 -44.82 -6.02 -15.47
N ARG A 135 -45.74 -5.82 -14.53
CA ARG A 135 -47.00 -6.59 -14.40
C ARG A 135 -48.13 -5.82 -15.05
#